data_AF-A0AAV6YGV7-F1
#
_entry.id   AF-A0AAV6YGV7-F1
#
_cell.length_a   1.000
_cell.length_b   1.000
_cell.length_c   1.000
_cell.angle_alpha   90.00
_cell.angle_beta   90.00
_cell.angle_gamma   90.00
#
_symmetry.space_group_name_H-M   'P 1'
#
loop_
_entity.id
_entity.type
_entity.pdbx_description
1 polymer ?
#
loop_
_entity_poly.entity_id
_entity_poly.type
_entity_poly.pdbx_seq_one_letter_code
_entity_poly.pdbx_strand_id
1 'polypeptide(L)'
;GWEKAKHWGPRAEREYCWDYFLSANTLKMLGDMKGQFAEHLLGAGFVGSSYSKDPKSNINSENEKLIKAVICAGLYPKVAKIRCNRKKYKTT
;
A
#
# COMPACT_ATOMS: atom_id res chain seq x y z
N GLY A 1 -1.24 -9.89 -2.32
CA GLY A 1 -1.87 -11.09 -1.75
C GLY A 1 -3.30 -11.23 -2.24
N TRP A 2 -4.24 -10.46 -1.67
CA TRP A 2 -5.67 -10.54 -2.01
C TRP A 2 -6.00 -10.43 -3.51
N GLU A 3 -5.42 -9.46 -4.24
CA GLU A 3 -5.69 -9.33 -5.68
C GLU A 3 -5.29 -10.59 -6.48
N LYS A 4 -4.25 -11.31 -6.05
CA LYS A 4 -3.86 -12.60 -6.65
C LYS A 4 -4.89 -13.68 -6.29
N ALA A 5 -5.29 -13.77 -5.02
CA ALA A 5 -6.30 -14.72 -4.55
C ALA A 5 -7.65 -14.55 -5.27
N LYS A 6 -8.08 -13.31 -5.46
CA LYS A 6 -9.28 -12.95 -6.26
C LYS A 6 -9.21 -13.47 -7.69
N HIS A 7 -8.02 -13.48 -8.29
CA HIS A 7 -7.79 -14.00 -9.64
C HIS A 7 -8.01 -15.51 -9.76
N TRP A 8 -7.82 -16.25 -8.67
CA TRP A 8 -8.06 -17.70 -8.58
C TRP A 8 -9.53 -18.05 -8.23
N GLY A 9 -10.36 -17.03 -8.01
CA GLY A 9 -11.80 -17.16 -7.84
C GLY A 9 -12.31 -16.88 -6.42
N PRO A 10 -13.64 -16.86 -6.23
CA PRO A 10 -14.26 -16.40 -4.99
C PRO A 10 -13.90 -17.23 -3.74
N ARG A 11 -13.65 -18.53 -3.93
CA ARG A 11 -13.24 -19.43 -2.83
C ARG A 11 -11.86 -19.05 -2.30
N ALA A 12 -10.90 -18.87 -3.20
CA ALA A 12 -9.53 -18.46 -2.85
C ALA A 12 -9.50 -17.06 -2.23
N GLU A 13 -10.33 -16.13 -2.73
CA GLU A 13 -10.50 -14.81 -2.12
C GLU A 13 -11.00 -14.90 -0.67
N ARG A 14 -12.05 -15.70 -0.44
CA ARG A 14 -12.64 -15.90 0.88
C ARG A 14 -11.65 -16.54 1.85
N GLU A 15 -10.94 -17.57 1.41
CA GLU A 15 -9.91 -18.27 2.18
C GLU A 15 -8.78 -17.31 2.57
N TYR A 16 -8.27 -16.53 1.61
CA TYR A 16 -7.28 -15.49 1.88
C TYR A 16 -7.79 -14.45 2.90
N CYS A 17 -9.03 -13.99 2.77
CA CYS A 17 -9.58 -13.04 3.74
C CYS A 17 -9.74 -13.66 5.14
N TRP A 18 -10.10 -14.93 5.22
CA TRP A 18 -10.23 -15.67 6.47
C TRP A 18 -8.87 -15.84 7.15
N ASP A 19 -7.86 -16.34 6.44
CA ASP A 19 -6.55 -16.65 6.99
C ASP A 19 -5.79 -15.42 7.51
N TYR A 20 -6.05 -14.26 6.90
CA TYR A 20 -5.41 -12.99 7.26
C TYR A 20 -6.31 -12.02 8.03
N PHE A 21 -7.50 -12.46 8.47
CA PHE A 21 -8.47 -11.65 9.21
C PHE A 21 -8.85 -10.34 8.49
N LEU A 22 -9.03 -10.40 7.18
CA LEU A 22 -9.33 -9.26 6.32
C LEU A 22 -10.80 -9.17 5.95
N SER A 23 -11.30 -7.95 5.79
CA SER A 23 -12.64 -7.68 5.24
C SER A 23 -12.58 -7.57 3.72
N ALA A 24 -13.19 -8.53 3.01
CA ALA A 24 -13.31 -8.48 1.55
C ALA A 24 -14.02 -7.20 1.06
N ASN A 25 -15.04 -6.76 1.79
CA ASN A 25 -15.78 -5.53 1.47
C ASN A 25 -14.88 -4.30 1.56
N THR A 26 -14.04 -4.21 2.58
CA THR A 26 -13.09 -3.10 2.76
C THR A 26 -12.01 -3.13 1.69
N LEU A 27 -11.49 -4.32 1.33
CA LEU A 27 -10.51 -4.46 0.25
C LEU A 27 -11.07 -4.05 -1.11
N LYS A 28 -12.33 -4.40 -1.39
CA LYS A 28 -13.04 -3.94 -2.59
C LYS A 28 -13.15 -2.41 -2.61
N MET A 29 -13.62 -1.81 -1.52
CA MET A 29 -13.72 -0.35 -1.39
C MET A 29 -12.37 0.35 -1.60
N LEU A 30 -11.29 -0.17 -1.02
CA LEU A 30 -9.93 0.36 -1.24
C LEU A 30 -9.48 0.23 -2.70
N GLY A 31 -9.85 -0.86 -3.37
CA GLY A 31 -9.63 -1.06 -4.80
C GLY A 31 -10.33 0.00 -5.65
N ASP A 32 -11.58 0.31 -5.33
CA ASP A 32 -12.38 1.32 -6.03
C ASP A 32 -11.81 2.74 -5.79
N MET A 33 -11.44 3.06 -4.54
CA MET A 33 -10.79 4.33 -4.19
C MET A 33 -9.48 4.55 -4.95
N LYS A 34 -8.68 3.49 -5.14
CA LYS A 34 -7.43 3.57 -5.92
C LYS A 34 -7.70 3.99 -7.38
N GLY A 35 -8.80 3.53 -7.97
CA GLY A 35 -9.22 3.95 -9.31
C GLY A 35 -9.55 5.43 -9.37
N GLN A 36 -10.35 5.91 -8.43
CA GLN A 36 -10.74 7.33 -8.34
C GLN A 36 -9.52 8.26 -8.18
N PHE A 37 -8.54 7.89 -7.35
CA PHE A 37 -7.31 8.67 -7.23
C PHE A 37 -6.50 8.73 -8.53
N ALA A 38 -6.44 7.62 -9.28
CA ALA A 38 -5.76 7.60 -10.57
C ALA A 38 -6.46 8.50 -11.60
N GLU A 39 -7.80 8.54 -11.60
CA GLU A 39 -8.57 9.45 -12.44
C GLU A 39 -8.31 10.92 -12.09
N HIS A 40 -8.24 11.27 -10.80
CA HIS A 40 -7.90 12.62 -10.38
C HIS A 40 -6.48 13.02 -10.80
N LEU A 41 -5.51 12.12 -10.67
CA LEU A 41 -4.14 12.37 -11.11
C LEU A 41 -4.04 12.53 -12.64
N LEU A 42 -4.84 11.77 -13.39
CA LEU A 42 -4.93 11.91 -14.84
C LEU A 42 -5.53 13.27 -15.22
N GLY A 43 -6.64 13.65 -14.59
CA GLY A 43 -7.30 14.95 -14.82
C GLY A 43 -6.40 16.15 -14.49
N ALA A 44 -5.50 16.00 -13.51
CA ALA A 44 -4.50 17.00 -13.15
C ALA A 44 -3.21 16.92 -13.99
N GLY A 45 -3.07 15.97 -14.91
CA GLY A 45 -1.93 15.85 -15.82
C GLY A 45 -0.67 15.22 -15.21
N PHE A 46 -0.77 14.54 -14.06
CA PHE A 46 0.37 13.91 -13.38
C PHE A 46 0.67 12.49 -13.87
N VAL A 47 -0.29 11.81 -14.49
CA VAL A 47 -0.14 10.45 -15.03
C VAL A 47 -0.70 10.36 -16.44
N GLY A 48 -0.20 9.41 -17.23
CA GLY A 48 -0.65 9.19 -18.61
C GLY A 48 -1.86 8.26 -18.75
N SER A 49 -2.36 7.69 -17.66
CA SER A 49 -3.49 6.75 -17.66
C SER A 49 -4.20 6.75 -16.31
N SER A 50 -5.52 6.52 -16.30
CA SER A 50 -6.31 6.28 -15.09
C SER A 50 -6.16 4.85 -14.56
N TYR A 51 -5.42 3.98 -15.27
CA TYR A 51 -5.13 2.63 -14.81
C TYR A 51 -4.06 2.65 -13.72
N SER A 52 -4.47 2.44 -12.47
CA SER A 52 -3.56 2.45 -11.30
C SER A 52 -2.35 1.50 -11.37
N LYS A 53 -2.39 0.45 -12.20
CA LYS A 53 -1.27 -0.50 -12.40
C LYS A 53 -0.53 -0.28 -13.72
N ASP A 54 -0.63 0.91 -14.32
CA ASP A 54 0.09 1.24 -15.54
C ASP A 54 1.61 1.11 -15.35
N PRO A 55 2.33 0.34 -16.20
CA PRO A 55 3.76 0.12 -16.03
C PRO A 55 4.59 1.41 -16.05
N LYS A 56 4.20 2.44 -16.82
CA LYS A 56 4.96 3.70 -16.89
C LYS A 56 4.89 4.46 -15.56
N SER A 57 3.73 4.44 -14.90
CA SER A 57 3.57 5.03 -13.57
C SER A 57 4.12 4.17 -12.43
N ASN A 58 4.44 2.89 -12.68
CA ASN A 58 4.82 1.91 -11.64
C ASN A 58 6.28 1.42 -11.70
N ILE A 59 7.17 2.11 -12.43
CA ILE A 59 8.60 1.74 -12.57
C ILE A 59 9.29 1.57 -11.21
N ASN A 60 8.91 2.38 -10.23
CA ASN A 60 9.50 2.41 -8.88
C ASN A 60 8.66 1.70 -7.81
N SER A 61 7.59 0.98 -8.18
CA SER A 61 6.62 0.44 -7.23
C SER A 61 7.16 -0.68 -6.33
N GLU A 62 8.30 -1.28 -6.68
CA GLU A 62 8.99 -2.26 -5.83
C GLU A 62 10.10 -1.62 -4.96
N ASN A 63 10.39 -0.33 -5.14
CA ASN A 63 11.43 0.36 -4.37
C ASN A 63 10.87 0.86 -3.03
N GLU A 64 11.04 0.04 -1.99
CA GLU A 64 10.55 0.30 -0.64
C GLU A 64 11.00 1.66 -0.07
N LYS A 65 12.23 2.11 -0.39
CA LYS A 65 12.76 3.40 0.10
C LYS A 65 11.99 4.58 -0.51
N LEU A 66 11.67 4.51 -1.79
CA LEU A 66 10.89 5.57 -2.47
C LEU A 66 9.45 5.60 -1.98
N ILE A 67 8.82 4.43 -1.79
CA ILE A 67 7.46 4.36 -1.23
C ILE A 67 7.43 4.97 0.18
N LYS A 68 8.39 4.64 1.04
CA LYS A 68 8.54 5.25 2.38
C LYS A 68 8.72 6.76 2.32
N ALA A 69 9.47 7.28 1.35
CA ALA A 69 9.67 8.72 1.17
C ALA A 69 8.37 9.43 0.77
N VAL A 70 7.58 8.85 -0.15
CA VAL A 70 6.27 9.41 -0.56
C VAL A 70 5.28 9.39 0.61
N ILE A 71 5.25 8.31 1.40
CA ILE A 71 4.44 8.24 2.63
C ILE A 71 4.86 9.33 3.62
N CYS A 72 6.17 9.56 3.78
CA CYS A 72 6.69 10.64 4.63
C CYS A 72 6.22 12.02 4.15
N ALA A 73 6.27 12.29 2.84
CA ALA A 73 5.81 13.55 2.27
C ALA A 73 4.33 13.84 2.57
N GLY A 74 3.46 12.81 2.53
CA GLY A 74 2.04 12.97 2.84
C GLY A 74 1.70 13.02 4.34
N LEU A 75 2.54 12.43 5.19
CA LEU A 75 2.28 12.36 6.64
C LEU A 75 2.98 13.46 7.44
N TYR A 76 4.05 14.07 6.93
CA TYR A 76 4.75 15.18 7.60
C TYR A 76 3.78 16.32 7.97
N PRO A 77 3.88 16.93 9.17
CA PRO A 77 4.89 16.73 10.22
C PRO A 77 4.52 15.68 11.28
N LYS A 78 3.59 14.74 11.02
CA LYS A 78 3.17 13.71 11.99
C LYS A 78 4.25 12.64 12.17
N VAL A 79 5.28 12.97 12.95
CA VAL A 79 6.47 12.13 13.16
C VAL A 79 6.65 11.77 14.64
N ALA A 80 7.27 10.62 14.90
CA ALA A 80 7.61 10.16 16.24
C ALA A 80 9.08 9.72 16.31
N LYS A 81 9.74 10.00 17.44
CA LYS A 81 11.12 9.56 17.71
C LYS A 81 11.11 8.39 18.68
N ILE A 82 11.50 7.21 18.21
CA ILE A 82 11.64 6.02 19.06
C ILE A 82 12.87 6.20 19.96
N ARG A 83 12.70 6.02 21.27
CA ARG A 83 13.80 5.94 22.24
C ARG A 83 14.06 4.47 22.58
N CYS A 84 15.17 3.92 22.10
CA CYS A 84 15.55 2.55 22.41
C CYS A 84 16.22 2.48 23.79
N ASN A 85 15.60 1.78 24.75
CA ASN A 85 16.24 1.48 26.03
C ASN A 85 17.04 0.18 25.93
N ARG A 86 18.17 0.21 25.20
CA ARG A 86 19.12 -0.92 25.22
C ARG A 86 19.87 -0.88 26.56
N LYS A 87 19.44 -1.70 27.52
CA LYS A 87 20.25 -1.99 28.71
C LYS A 87 21.59 -2.56 28.21
N LYS A 88 22.66 -1.77 28.34
CA LYS A 88 24.03 -2.29 28.22
C LYS A 88 24.23 -3.23 29.41
N TYR A 89 24.00 -4.53 29.22
CA TYR A 89 24.48 -5.51 30.18
C TYR A 89 26.01 -5.40 30.17
N LYS A 90 26.58 -4.86 31.26
CA LYS A 90 28.01 -4.97 31.50
C LYS A 90 28.25 -6.40 31.96
N THR A 91 28.87 -7.22 31.11
CA THR A 91 29.50 -8.46 31.53
C THR A 91 30.64 -8.08 32.48
N THR A 92 30.51 -8.48 33.74
CA THR A 92 31.61 -8.47 34.73
C THR A 92 32.34 -9.79 34.61
#